data_AF-A0A495JY56-F1
#
_entry.id   AF-A0A495JY56-F1
#
_cell.length_a   1.000
_cell.length_b   1.000
_cell.length_c   1.000
_cell.angle_alpha   90.00
_cell.angle_beta   90.00
_cell.angle_gamma   90.00
#
_symmetry.space_group_name_H-M   'P 1'
#
loop_
_entity.id
_entity.type
_entity.pdbx_description
1 polymer ?
#
loop_
_entity_poly.entity_id
_entity_poly.type
_entity_poly.pdbx_seq_one_letter_code
_entity_poly.pdbx_strand_id
1 'polypeptide(L)'
;MTAPVLNWASHLGRTGTIERLQFCAMTSGQWEQDSNEAQATYFAAQLELWATQIEDELTNNKVSAETHSRKRFELYEVRRQIDALRRRFPAAFSV
;
A
#
# COMPACT_ATOMS: atom_id res chain seq x y z
N MET A 1 -52.33 -23.21 6.82
CA MET A 1 -51.25 -22.33 6.31
C MET A 1 -49.94 -23.09 6.41
N THR A 2 -49.33 -23.34 5.23
CA THR A 2 -47.89 -23.40 4.90
C THR A 2 -46.88 -24.13 5.81
N ALA A 3 -46.16 -25.05 5.16
CA ALA A 3 -45.08 -25.91 5.65
C ALA A 3 -43.66 -25.27 5.43
N PRO A 4 -42.54 -26.03 5.35
CA PRO A 4 -41.42 -26.14 6.31
C PRO A 4 -40.07 -25.66 5.70
N VAL A 5 -38.88 -25.96 6.30
CA VAL A 5 -37.53 -26.21 5.67
C VAL A 5 -36.41 -26.17 6.77
N LEU A 6 -35.92 -27.33 7.24
CA LEU A 6 -34.63 -28.01 6.89
C LEU A 6 -33.37 -27.29 7.44
N ASN A 7 -32.77 -27.69 8.56
CA ASN A 7 -31.87 -28.85 8.77
C ASN A 7 -30.96 -29.18 7.57
N TRP A 8 -29.71 -28.69 7.60
CA TRP A 8 -28.67 -29.06 6.62
C TRP A 8 -27.26 -29.30 7.20
N ALA A 9 -26.98 -28.95 8.46
CA ALA A 9 -25.59 -28.94 8.95
C ALA A 9 -25.12 -30.21 9.67
N SER A 10 -25.97 -31.25 9.79
CA SER A 10 -25.64 -32.44 10.61
C SER A 10 -25.15 -33.65 9.80
N HIS A 11 -24.79 -33.50 8.52
CA HIS A 11 -24.47 -34.67 7.69
C HIS A 11 -23.36 -34.50 6.65
N LEU A 12 -22.21 -33.98 7.04
CA LEU A 12 -20.93 -34.23 6.37
C LEU A 12 -19.88 -34.37 7.48
N GLY A 13 -19.48 -35.59 7.85
CA GLY A 13 -18.62 -36.38 6.99
C GLY A 13 -17.16 -35.97 7.25
N ARG A 14 -16.53 -36.65 8.21
CA ARG A 14 -15.10 -37.01 8.28
C ARG A 14 -14.12 -36.17 7.42
N THR A 15 -13.26 -35.42 8.12
CA THR A 15 -11.84 -35.18 7.78
C THR A 15 -11.53 -34.68 6.36
N GLY A 16 -11.77 -33.38 6.09
CA GLY A 16 -11.27 -32.76 4.85
C GLY A 16 -11.40 -31.23 4.71
N THR A 17 -11.95 -30.51 5.70
CA THR A 17 -12.40 -29.11 5.49
C THR A 17 -11.66 -28.05 6.31
N ILE A 18 -10.66 -28.43 7.11
CA ILE A 18 -9.87 -27.45 7.89
C ILE A 18 -8.74 -26.84 7.02
N GLU A 19 -8.14 -27.64 6.13
CA GLU A 19 -7.06 -27.16 5.25
C GLU A 19 -7.56 -26.15 4.19
N ARG A 20 -8.81 -26.29 3.73
CA ARG A 20 -9.36 -25.43 2.67
C ARG A 20 -9.74 -24.02 3.13
N LEU A 21 -10.14 -23.86 4.40
CA LEU A 21 -10.41 -22.54 4.97
C LEU A 21 -9.12 -21.83 5.39
N GLN A 22 -8.10 -22.57 5.82
CA GLN A 22 -6.78 -22.02 6.10
C GLN A 22 -6.08 -21.54 4.80
N PHE A 23 -6.24 -22.26 3.69
CA PHE A 23 -5.69 -21.85 2.39
C PHE A 23 -6.27 -20.53 1.87
N CYS A 24 -7.58 -20.28 2.05
CA CYS A 24 -8.20 -19.02 1.65
C CYS A 24 -7.76 -17.83 2.53
N ALA A 25 -7.54 -18.04 3.84
CA ALA A 25 -7.08 -16.99 4.74
C ALA A 25 -5.58 -16.68 4.60
N MET A 26 -4.76 -17.70 4.33
CA MET A 26 -3.32 -17.50 4.04
C MET A 26 -3.10 -16.81 2.70
N THR A 27 -3.88 -17.17 1.68
CA THR A 27 -3.79 -16.48 0.39
C THR A 27 -4.30 -15.05 0.50
N SER A 28 -5.45 -14.78 1.14
CA SER A 28 -5.97 -13.41 1.25
C SER A 28 -5.00 -12.44 1.94
N GLY A 29 -4.34 -12.87 3.02
CA GLY A 29 -3.34 -12.05 3.72
C GLY A 29 -2.10 -11.77 2.88
N GLN A 30 -1.62 -12.77 2.13
CA GLN A 30 -0.49 -12.62 1.20
C GLN A 30 -0.85 -11.66 0.05
N TRP A 31 -2.01 -11.85 -0.60
CA TRP A 31 -2.48 -10.97 -1.69
C TRP A 31 -2.70 -9.52 -1.22
N GLU A 32 -3.21 -9.31 0.00
CA GLU A 32 -3.33 -7.98 0.59
C GLU A 32 -1.97 -7.34 0.89
N GLN A 33 -1.01 -8.11 1.40
CA GLN A 33 0.36 -7.63 1.61
C GLN A 33 1.04 -7.27 0.28
N ASP A 34 1.00 -8.16 -0.70
CA ASP A 34 1.58 -7.94 -2.03
C ASP A 34 0.94 -6.72 -2.72
N SER A 35 -0.38 -6.54 -2.56
CA SER A 35 -1.10 -5.35 -3.08
C SER A 35 -0.67 -4.06 -2.37
N ASN A 36 -0.53 -4.08 -1.04
CA ASN A 36 -0.07 -2.93 -0.27
C ASN A 36 1.39 -2.56 -0.59
N GLU A 37 2.25 -3.54 -0.83
CA GLU A 37 3.64 -3.34 -1.22
C GLU A 37 3.76 -2.77 -2.65
N ALA A 38 2.96 -3.27 -3.59
CA ALA A 38 2.87 -2.72 -4.94
C ALA A 38 2.38 -1.25 -4.91
N GLN A 39 1.38 -0.96 -4.08
CA GLN A 39 0.88 0.41 -3.88
C GLN A 39 1.94 1.32 -3.25
N ALA A 40 2.67 0.84 -2.24
CA ALA A 40 3.75 1.61 -1.61
C ALA A 40 4.84 1.96 -2.62
N THR A 41 5.21 1.01 -3.49
CA THR A 41 6.18 1.23 -4.57
C THR A 41 5.68 2.27 -5.57
N TYR A 42 4.43 2.16 -5.99
CA TYR A 42 3.81 3.13 -6.89
C TYR A 42 3.79 4.55 -6.31
N PHE A 43 3.34 4.70 -5.06
CA PHE A 43 3.30 6.01 -4.41
C PHE A 43 4.70 6.59 -4.20
N ALA A 44 5.68 5.77 -3.81
CA ALA A 44 7.06 6.22 -3.69
C ALA A 44 7.60 6.75 -5.04
N ALA A 45 7.34 6.04 -6.15
CA ALA A 45 7.74 6.51 -7.48
C ALA A 45 7.08 7.84 -7.86
N GLN A 46 5.80 8.03 -7.54
CA GLN A 46 5.12 9.32 -7.78
C GLN A 46 5.72 10.46 -6.94
N LEU A 47 6.07 10.18 -5.67
CA LEU A 47 6.72 11.14 -4.79
C LEU A 47 8.15 11.47 -5.27
N GLU A 48 8.89 10.50 -5.79
CA GLU A 48 10.24 10.72 -6.35
C GLU A 48 10.18 11.61 -7.61
N LEU A 49 9.19 11.41 -8.47
CA LEU A 49 8.95 12.30 -9.62
C LEU A 49 8.62 13.73 -9.17
N TRP A 50 7.77 13.89 -8.16
CA TRP A 50 7.44 15.21 -7.63
C TRP A 50 8.64 15.88 -6.96
N ALA A 51 9.46 15.15 -6.20
CA ALA A 51 10.69 15.66 -5.62
C ALA A 51 11.64 16.21 -6.71
N THR A 52 11.79 15.48 -7.82
CA THR A 52 12.61 15.90 -8.97
C THR A 52 12.07 17.20 -9.58
N GLN A 53 10.75 17.32 -9.74
CA GLN A 53 10.14 18.55 -10.26
C GLN A 53 10.40 19.75 -9.34
N ILE A 54 10.28 19.57 -8.02
CA ILE A 54 10.57 20.65 -7.05
C ILE A 54 12.06 21.05 -7.12
N GLU A 55 12.98 20.09 -7.26
CA GLU A 55 14.41 20.34 -7.40
C GLU A 55 14.74 21.12 -8.69
N ASP A 56 14.12 20.76 -9.81
CA ASP A 56 14.25 21.48 -11.07
C ASP A 56 13.73 22.91 -10.95
N GLU A 57 12.60 23.09 -10.28
CA GLU A 57 12.02 24.42 -10.04
C GLU A 57 12.87 25.29 -9.11
N LEU A 58 13.53 24.69 -8.12
CA LEU A 58 14.47 25.38 -7.23
C LEU A 58 15.76 25.80 -7.97
N THR A 59 16.21 24.97 -8.91
CA THR A 59 17.48 25.18 -9.63
C THR A 59 17.32 26.15 -10.81
N ASN A 60 16.22 26.02 -11.57
CA ASN A 60 16.09 26.67 -12.87
C ASN A 60 15.24 27.94 -12.86
N ASN A 61 14.38 28.15 -11.86
CA ASN A 61 13.50 29.33 -11.83
C ASN A 61 14.04 30.40 -10.87
N LYS A 62 14.11 31.64 -11.36
CA LYS A 62 14.26 32.83 -10.51
C LYS A 62 12.94 33.11 -9.77
N VAL A 63 12.64 32.28 -8.78
CA VAL A 63 11.50 32.45 -7.87
C VAL A 63 11.87 33.38 -6.72
N SER A 64 10.88 34.00 -6.07
CA SER A 64 11.10 34.81 -4.87
C SER A 64 11.71 33.97 -3.73
N ALA A 65 12.41 34.62 -2.80
CA ALA A 65 13.01 33.94 -1.63
C ALA A 65 11.95 33.21 -0.78
N GLU A 66 10.74 33.77 -0.67
CA GLU A 66 9.60 33.15 0.00
C GLU A 66 9.16 31.86 -0.73
N THR A 67 9.00 31.92 -2.05
CA THR A 67 8.65 30.75 -2.87
C THR A 67 9.72 29.67 -2.77
N HIS A 68 11.00 30.06 -2.75
CA HIS A 68 12.12 29.14 -2.59
C HIS A 68 12.08 28.43 -1.24
N SER A 69 11.80 29.17 -0.16
CA SER A 69 11.68 28.61 1.20
C SER A 69 10.52 27.62 1.31
N ARG A 70 9.36 27.97 0.73
CA ARG A 70 8.20 27.08 0.67
C ARG A 70 8.49 25.79 -0.08
N LYS A 71 9.10 25.87 -1.26
CA LYS A 71 9.47 24.70 -2.07
C LYS A 71 10.49 23.80 -1.38
N ARG A 72 11.45 24.37 -0.65
CA ARG A 72 12.39 23.57 0.17
C ARG A 72 11.69 22.81 1.29
N PHE A 73 10.69 23.41 1.92
CA PHE A 73 9.87 22.73 2.92
C PHE A 73 9.05 21.60 2.30
N GLU A 74 8.44 21.85 1.14
CA GLU A 74 7.68 20.86 0.38
C GLU A 74 8.55 19.65 -0.01
N LEU A 75 9.75 19.91 -0.55
CA LEU A 75 10.73 18.87 -0.88
C LEU A 75 11.11 18.03 0.34
N TYR A 76 11.28 18.66 1.50
CA TYR A 76 11.57 17.96 2.75
C TYR A 76 10.41 17.03 3.15
N GLU A 77 9.16 17.50 3.09
CA GLU A 77 8.00 16.67 3.42
C GLU A 77 7.82 15.50 2.45
N VAL A 78 8.02 15.72 1.15
CA VAL A 78 7.98 14.65 0.14
C VAL A 78 9.02 13.57 0.44
N ARG A 79 10.27 13.96 0.70
CA ARG A 79 11.34 13.01 1.07
C ARG A 79 11.03 12.27 2.37
N ARG A 80 10.46 12.95 3.36
CA ARG A 80 10.01 12.34 4.62
C ARG A 80 8.91 11.30 4.41
N GLN A 81 7.98 11.54 3.47
CA GLN A 81 6.93 10.59 3.13
C GLN A 81 7.49 9.35 2.42
N ILE A 82 8.45 9.52 1.51
CA ILE A 82 9.17 8.40 0.88
C ILE A 82 9.86 7.55 1.94
N ASP A 83 10.58 8.18 2.88
CA ASP A 83 11.23 7.48 4.00
C ASP A 83 10.21 6.71 4.86
N ALA A 84 9.03 7.31 5.11
CA ALA A 84 7.98 6.65 5.86
C ALA A 84 7.45 5.41 5.13
N LEU A 85 7.25 5.48 3.81
CA LEU A 85 6.87 4.33 2.99
C LEU A 85 7.94 3.24 3.04
N ARG A 86 9.22 3.59 2.86
CA ARG A 86 10.34 2.65 2.91
C ARG A 86 10.47 1.95 4.26
N ARG A 87 10.25 2.67 5.37
CA ARG A 87 10.25 2.08 6.72
C ARG A 87 9.03 1.19 6.98
N ARG A 88 7.88 1.54 6.40
CA ARG A 88 6.62 0.79 6.63
C ARG A 88 6.53 -0.48 5.79
N PHE A 89 7.06 -0.46 4.58
CA PHE A 89 7.00 -1.56 3.62
C PHE A 89 8.39 -1.95 3.13
N PRO A 90 9.31 -2.39 4.02
CA PRO A 90 10.71 -2.63 3.65
C PRO A 90 10.87 -3.66 2.51
N ALA A 91 9.99 -4.67 2.45
CA ALA A 91 10.00 -5.70 1.40
C ALA A 91 9.64 -5.13 0.01
N ALA A 92 8.83 -4.07 -0.06
CA ALA A 92 8.51 -3.38 -1.31
C ALA A 92 9.73 -2.69 -1.94
N PHE A 93 10.78 -2.43 -1.16
CA PHE A 93 11.97 -1.67 -1.57
C PHE A 93 13.28 -2.45 -1.45
N SER A 94 13.22 -3.76 -1.20
CA SER A 94 14.40 -4.61 -0.96
C SER A 94 15.02 -5.21 -2.23
N VAL A 95 14.94 -4.51 -3.37
CA VAL A 95 15.54 -4.93 -4.65
C VAL A 95 17.06 -5.11 -4.52
#